data_AF-A0AAU8FMB4-F1
#
_entry.id   AF-A0AAU8FMB4-F1
#
_cell.length_a   1.000
_cell.length_b   1.000
_cell.length_c   1.000
_cell.angle_alpha   90.00
_cell.angle_beta   90.00
_cell.angle_gamma   90.00
#
_symmetry.space_group_name_H-M   'P 1'
#
loop_
_entity.id
_entity.type
_entity.pdbx_description
1 polymer ?
#
loop_
_entity_poly.entity_id
_entity_poly.type
_entity_poly.pdbx_seq_one_letter_code
_entity_poly.pdbx_strand_id
1 'polypeptide(L)'
;MLKYLYDSYDVKFIVTGSSAYYMKNQFSESLAGRKKIFEIFPLTFGELLAFKGLQAGRPEIQEAAQFIPAEYERLKGYYDEYIDFGGFPEVVLAGSGEDKRDLISDILSSYINFDLSLLSDIRNPTNLFKLIKLLSVRIGTKLDISKLTSLTGMARQTVENYLDLLEKSYLIRTIPVLANSPDREIVKAKKVYFLDNGIASLAGELGSGSKFENAVFNQLMHRGEVAYYQLKTGREIDFVLDQKQCFEVKETATESDLKNTGSLAKNLNIGESYVVGRHPVRVFEGFIWGGFLY
;
A
#
# COMPACT_ATOMS: atom_id res chain seq x y z
N MET A 1 -14.39 8.84 -30.04
CA MET A 1 -13.26 9.54 -30.73
C MET A 1 -12.00 8.69 -30.81
N LEU A 2 -11.37 8.31 -29.69
CA LEU A 2 -10.15 7.48 -29.70
C LEU A 2 -10.32 6.16 -30.49
N LYS A 3 -11.47 5.50 -30.32
CA LYS A 3 -11.82 4.29 -31.06
C LYS A 3 -11.81 4.51 -32.58
N TYR A 4 -12.49 5.57 -33.05
CA TYR A 4 -12.52 5.92 -34.47
C TYR A 4 -11.12 6.20 -35.02
N LEU A 5 -10.28 6.93 -34.27
CA LEU A 5 -8.93 7.24 -34.70
C LEU A 5 -8.05 5.99 -34.78
N TYR A 6 -8.17 5.08 -33.81
CA TYR A 6 -7.49 3.79 -33.82
C TYR A 6 -7.95 2.89 -34.99
N ASP A 7 -9.26 2.85 -35.26
CA ASP A 7 -9.83 2.00 -36.31
C ASP A 7 -9.59 2.58 -37.72
N SER A 8 -9.35 3.90 -37.86
CA SER A 8 -9.23 4.59 -39.16
C SER A 8 -7.80 4.92 -39.58
N TYR A 9 -6.85 4.93 -38.64
CA TYR A 9 -5.48 5.35 -38.89
C TYR A 9 -4.48 4.40 -38.20
N ASP A 10 -3.36 4.13 -38.85
CA ASP A 10 -2.25 3.35 -38.28
C ASP A 10 -1.40 4.23 -37.34
N VAL A 11 -1.99 4.63 -36.21
CA VAL A 11 -1.38 5.53 -35.22
C VAL A 11 -1.47 4.93 -33.82
N LYS A 12 -0.33 4.92 -33.11
CA LYS A 12 -0.27 4.51 -31.70
C LYS A 12 -0.54 5.70 -30.78
N PHE A 13 -1.55 5.58 -29.92
CA PHE A 13 -1.88 6.59 -28.92
C PHE A 13 -1.26 6.23 -27.56
N ILE A 14 -0.62 7.21 -26.92
CA ILE A 14 -0.29 7.17 -25.49
C ILE A 14 -1.16 8.22 -24.82
N VAL A 15 -2.05 7.78 -23.95
CA VAL A 15 -2.98 8.64 -23.23
C VAL A 15 -2.63 8.57 -21.76
N THR A 16 -2.31 9.71 -21.17
CA THR A 16 -2.05 9.86 -19.74
C THR A 16 -3.21 10.62 -19.11
N GLY A 17 -3.46 10.37 -17.83
CA GLY A 17 -4.49 11.07 -17.08
C GLY A 17 -4.45 10.67 -15.62
N SER A 18 -4.64 11.64 -14.73
CA SER A 18 -4.71 11.44 -13.29
C SER A 18 -6.02 10.79 -12.84
N SER A 19 -6.99 10.63 -13.74
CA SER A 19 -8.36 10.20 -13.45
C SER A 19 -8.63 8.75 -13.88
N ALA A 20 -7.93 7.79 -13.27
CA ALA A 20 -8.10 6.37 -13.57
C ALA A 20 -9.55 5.86 -13.35
N TYR A 21 -10.30 6.46 -12.40
CA TYR A 21 -11.74 6.21 -12.20
C TYR A 21 -12.57 6.51 -13.45
N TYR A 22 -12.38 7.67 -14.08
CA TYR A 22 -13.06 8.03 -15.33
C TYR A 22 -12.65 7.11 -16.49
N MET A 23 -11.37 6.74 -16.56
CA MET A 23 -10.87 5.87 -17.62
C MET A 23 -11.43 4.43 -17.56
N LYS A 24 -11.94 4.00 -16.40
CA LYS A 24 -12.61 2.70 -16.26
C LYS A 24 -14.13 2.81 -16.43
N ASN A 25 -14.77 3.89 -15.98
CA ASN A 25 -16.24 3.96 -15.86
C ASN A 25 -16.98 4.91 -16.82
N GLN A 26 -16.32 5.88 -17.47
CA GLN A 26 -17.00 6.89 -18.31
C GLN A 26 -16.72 6.83 -19.81
N PHE A 27 -15.96 5.84 -20.29
CA PHE A 27 -15.94 5.61 -21.73
C PHE A 27 -17.28 4.99 -22.16
N SER A 28 -18.15 5.82 -22.74
CA SER A 28 -19.39 5.37 -23.40
C SER A 28 -19.11 4.36 -24.53
N GLU A 29 -17.92 4.43 -25.13
CA GLU A 29 -17.43 3.46 -26.10
C GLU A 29 -16.36 2.55 -25.48
N SER A 30 -16.62 1.24 -25.50
CA SER A 30 -15.62 0.26 -25.07
C SER A 30 -14.42 0.26 -26.01
N LEU A 31 -13.24 0.57 -25.46
CA LEU A 31 -11.93 0.31 -26.07
C LEU A 31 -11.47 -1.14 -25.82
N ALA A 32 -12.37 -2.07 -25.50
CA ALA A 32 -12.02 -3.48 -25.30
C ALA A 32 -11.25 -4.03 -26.51
N GLY A 33 -10.15 -4.74 -26.22
CA GLY A 33 -9.23 -5.27 -27.22
C GLY A 33 -8.33 -4.24 -27.92
N ARG A 34 -8.55 -2.93 -27.71
CA ARG A 34 -7.82 -1.83 -28.38
C ARG A 34 -6.98 -0.97 -27.44
N LYS A 35 -6.96 -1.28 -26.14
CA LYS A 35 -6.16 -0.55 -25.16
C LYS A 35 -5.37 -1.48 -24.26
N LYS A 36 -4.19 -1.02 -23.84
CA LYS A 36 -3.45 -1.56 -22.71
C LYS A 36 -3.41 -0.48 -21.63
N ILE A 37 -3.89 -0.83 -20.44
CA ILE A 37 -3.88 0.08 -19.29
C ILE A 37 -2.59 -0.18 -18.51
N PHE A 38 -1.88 0.90 -18.20
CA PHE A 38 -0.74 0.89 -17.30
C PHE A 38 -1.12 1.73 -16.08
N GLU A 39 -0.95 1.16 -14.91
CA GLU A 39 -1.17 1.87 -13.65
C GLU A 39 0.19 2.36 -13.14
N ILE A 40 0.27 3.64 -12.79
CA ILE A 40 1.48 4.26 -12.24
C ILE A 40 1.16 4.61 -10.80
N PHE A 41 1.96 4.07 -9.88
CA PHE A 41 1.85 4.31 -8.45
C PHE A 41 2.90 5.32 -8.01
N PRO A 42 2.83 5.83 -6.77
CA PRO A 42 3.97 6.49 -6.13
C PRO A 42 5.23 5.63 -6.23
N LEU A 43 6.39 6.27 -6.23
CA LEU A 43 7.68 5.61 -6.37
C LEU A 43 7.85 4.55 -5.29
N THR A 44 8.31 3.37 -5.68
CA THR A 44 8.89 2.40 -4.75
C THR A 44 10.15 2.98 -4.11
N PHE A 45 10.62 2.38 -3.00
CA PHE A 45 11.86 2.83 -2.38
C PHE A 45 13.06 2.80 -3.35
N GLY A 46 13.15 1.79 -4.20
CA GLY A 46 14.19 1.68 -5.22
C GLY A 46 14.13 2.80 -6.26
N GLU A 47 12.93 3.16 -6.70
CA GLU A 47 12.73 4.31 -7.60
C GLU A 47 13.01 5.64 -6.91
N LEU A 48 12.66 5.78 -5.62
CA LEU A 48 13.05 6.95 -4.81
C LEU A 48 14.57 7.11 -4.79
N LEU A 49 15.32 6.02 -4.58
CA LEU A 49 16.79 6.04 -4.64
C LEU A 49 17.28 6.50 -6.01
N ALA A 50 16.68 5.99 -7.10
CA ALA A 50 17.02 6.41 -8.46
C ALA A 50 16.74 7.91 -8.69
N PHE A 51 15.62 8.44 -8.18
CA PHE A 51 15.30 9.89 -8.23
C PHE A 51 16.28 10.74 -7.43
N LYS A 52 16.90 10.17 -6.39
CA LYS A 52 17.98 10.80 -5.61
C LYS A 52 19.38 10.58 -6.22
N GLY A 53 19.46 9.98 -7.41
CA GLY A 53 20.72 9.73 -8.12
C GLY A 53 21.53 8.55 -7.58
N LEU A 54 20.92 7.68 -6.77
CA LEU A 54 21.57 6.49 -6.22
C LEU A 54 21.25 5.27 -7.09
N GLN A 55 22.28 4.51 -7.42
CA GLN A 55 22.09 3.19 -8.01
C GLN A 55 21.72 2.19 -6.91
N ALA A 56 20.62 1.49 -7.13
CA ALA A 56 20.10 0.46 -6.25
C ALA A 56 19.63 -0.67 -7.16
N GLY A 57 20.26 -1.84 -7.06
CA GLY A 57 19.79 -3.03 -7.79
C GLY A 57 18.52 -3.56 -7.15
N ARG A 58 17.64 -4.24 -7.89
CA ARG A 58 16.41 -4.80 -7.35
C ARG A 58 16.66 -6.25 -6.88
N PRO A 59 16.95 -6.52 -5.59
CA PRO A 59 17.29 -7.87 -5.16
C PRO A 59 16.05 -8.78 -5.23
N GLU A 60 16.26 -10.05 -5.53
CA GLU A 60 15.22 -11.06 -5.29
C GLU A 60 14.97 -11.19 -3.78
N ILE A 61 13.77 -11.65 -3.37
CA ILE A 61 13.42 -11.73 -1.93
C ILE A 61 14.41 -12.61 -1.16
N GLN A 62 14.88 -13.70 -1.78
CA GLN A 62 15.86 -14.60 -1.19
C GLN A 62 17.22 -13.92 -1.00
N GLU A 63 17.61 -13.00 -1.88
CA GLU A 63 18.83 -12.20 -1.76
C GLU A 63 18.68 -11.14 -0.67
N ALA A 64 17.50 -10.49 -0.61
CA ALA A 64 17.16 -9.49 0.40
C ALA A 64 17.12 -10.07 1.84
N ALA A 65 16.99 -11.40 1.98
CA ALA A 65 17.04 -12.10 3.27
C ALA A 65 18.44 -12.12 3.90
N GLN A 66 19.47 -11.72 3.16
CA GLN A 66 20.79 -11.48 3.72
C GLN A 66 20.92 -10.03 4.18
N PHE A 67 21.08 -9.82 5.49
CA PHE A 67 21.35 -8.48 6.01
C PHE A 67 22.77 -8.01 5.60
N ILE A 68 22.86 -6.81 5.01
CA ILE A 68 24.11 -6.19 4.58
C ILE A 68 24.31 -4.88 5.36
N PRO A 69 25.13 -4.87 6.43
CA PRO A 69 25.28 -3.70 7.31
C PRO A 69 25.74 -2.42 6.59
N ALA A 70 26.65 -2.56 5.61
CA ALA A 70 27.16 -1.41 4.86
C ALA A 70 26.06 -0.73 4.03
N GLU A 71 25.19 -1.51 3.38
CA GLU A 71 24.06 -0.99 2.60
C GLU A 71 22.99 -0.41 3.52
N TYR A 72 22.73 -1.03 4.66
CA TYR A 72 21.85 -0.46 5.69
C TYR A 72 22.32 0.93 6.12
N GLU A 73 23.59 1.09 6.50
CA GLU A 73 24.15 2.39 6.92
C GLU A 73 24.09 3.44 5.80
N ARG A 74 24.29 3.01 4.55
CA ARG A 74 24.20 3.88 3.37
C ARG A 74 22.78 4.36 3.08
N LEU A 75 21.78 3.50 3.30
CA LEU A 75 20.41 3.70 2.79
C LEU A 75 19.37 4.03 3.87
N LYS A 76 19.65 3.80 5.16
CA LYS A 76 18.67 3.96 6.25
C LYS A 76 17.99 5.33 6.30
N GLY A 77 18.74 6.41 6.04
CA GLY A 77 18.18 7.77 6.04
C GLY A 77 17.16 8.00 4.92
N TYR A 78 17.41 7.45 3.73
CA TYR A 78 16.45 7.51 2.61
C TYR A 78 15.23 6.64 2.88
N TYR A 79 15.41 5.52 3.57
CA TYR A 79 14.29 4.65 3.92
C TYR A 79 13.41 5.28 5.01
N ASP A 80 14.00 5.98 5.97
CA ASP A 80 13.26 6.79 6.94
C ASP A 80 12.48 7.92 6.23
N GLU A 81 13.10 8.60 5.24
CA GLU A 81 12.40 9.59 4.39
C GLU A 81 11.21 8.96 3.64
N TYR A 82 11.37 7.76 3.06
CA TYR A 82 10.29 7.03 2.38
C TYR A 82 9.15 6.66 3.34
N ILE A 83 9.48 6.17 4.54
CA ILE A 83 8.49 5.79 5.57
C ILE A 83 7.68 7.01 6.02
N ASP A 84 8.29 8.19 6.13
CA ASP A 84 7.64 9.40 6.64
C ASP A 84 6.92 10.22 5.57
N PHE A 85 7.45 10.28 4.35
CA PHE A 85 6.97 11.18 3.29
C PHE A 85 6.42 10.47 2.04
N GLY A 86 6.56 9.15 1.93
CA GLY A 86 6.05 8.39 0.80
C GLY A 86 6.88 8.53 -0.47
N GLY A 87 6.24 8.20 -1.60
CA GLY A 87 6.89 7.99 -2.89
C GLY A 87 6.46 8.99 -3.97
N PHE A 88 5.64 10.00 -3.68
CA PHE A 88 5.26 10.97 -4.72
C PHE A 88 6.50 11.68 -5.31
N PRO A 89 6.69 11.69 -6.65
CA PRO A 89 7.93 12.19 -7.25
C PRO A 89 8.32 13.62 -6.84
N GLU A 90 7.38 14.55 -6.86
CA GLU A 90 7.64 15.95 -6.46
C GLU A 90 7.97 16.06 -4.97
N VAL A 91 7.32 15.25 -4.12
CA VAL A 91 7.63 15.17 -2.68
C VAL A 91 9.03 14.62 -2.49
N VAL A 92 9.43 13.55 -3.19
CA VAL A 92 10.78 12.97 -3.11
C VAL A 92 11.84 14.00 -3.46
N LEU A 93 11.62 14.81 -4.49
CA LEU A 93 12.58 15.82 -4.96
C LEU A 93 12.61 17.10 -4.12
N ALA A 94 11.64 17.32 -3.24
CA ALA A 94 11.58 18.51 -2.40
C ALA A 94 12.77 18.61 -1.43
N GLY A 95 13.23 19.85 -1.22
CA GLY A 95 14.49 20.16 -0.53
C GLY A 95 14.42 20.09 1.00
N SER A 96 13.24 20.26 1.59
CA SER A 96 13.05 20.25 3.04
C SER A 96 11.85 19.41 3.48
N GLY A 97 11.84 19.01 4.76
CA GLY A 97 10.70 18.32 5.35
C GLY A 97 9.43 19.17 5.48
N GLU A 98 9.54 20.50 5.39
CA GLU A 98 8.39 21.41 5.37
C GLU A 98 7.76 21.42 3.97
N ASP A 99 8.57 21.65 2.92
CA ASP A 99 8.10 21.60 1.52
C ASP A 99 7.43 20.25 1.19
N LYS A 100 8.00 19.15 1.70
CA LYS A 100 7.39 17.82 1.56
C LYS A 100 5.98 17.75 2.14
N ARG A 101 5.77 18.30 3.34
CA ARG A 101 4.45 18.28 4.00
C ARG A 101 3.45 19.15 3.26
N ASP A 102 3.88 20.30 2.77
CA ASP A 102 3.02 21.20 1.99
C ASP A 102 2.58 20.52 0.68
N LEU A 103 3.52 19.91 -0.05
CA LEU A 103 3.19 19.15 -1.26
C LEU A 103 2.24 17.97 -0.99
N ILE A 104 2.48 17.20 0.07
CA ILE A 104 1.58 16.09 0.47
C ILE A 104 0.18 16.64 0.81
N SER A 105 0.10 17.80 1.46
CA SER A 105 -1.16 18.47 1.81
C SER A 105 -1.93 18.90 0.57
N ASP A 106 -1.24 19.48 -0.41
CA ASP A 106 -1.83 19.87 -1.68
C ASP A 106 -2.30 18.66 -2.49
N ILE A 107 -1.52 17.58 -2.52
CA ILE A 107 -1.90 16.31 -3.14
C ILE A 107 -3.16 15.74 -2.49
N LEU A 108 -3.19 15.60 -1.15
CA LEU A 108 -4.35 15.07 -0.42
C LEU A 108 -5.60 15.93 -0.63
N SER A 109 -5.45 17.25 -0.58
CA SER A 109 -6.55 18.19 -0.84
C SER A 109 -7.09 18.03 -2.27
N SER A 110 -6.22 17.85 -3.25
CA SER A 110 -6.59 17.60 -4.64
C SER A 110 -7.34 16.28 -4.81
N TYR A 111 -6.88 15.19 -4.17
CA TYR A 111 -7.58 13.90 -4.14
C TYR A 111 -9.00 14.06 -3.58
N ILE A 112 -9.13 14.67 -2.40
CA ILE A 112 -10.43 14.84 -1.74
C ILE A 112 -11.38 15.67 -2.62
N ASN A 113 -10.92 16.80 -3.14
CA ASN A 113 -11.75 17.67 -3.97
C ASN A 113 -12.17 16.97 -5.28
N PHE A 114 -11.25 16.24 -5.91
CA PHE A 114 -11.54 15.46 -7.10
C PHE A 114 -12.57 14.34 -6.80
N ASP A 115 -12.34 13.56 -5.75
CA ASP A 115 -13.18 12.43 -5.35
C ASP A 115 -14.59 12.87 -4.93
N LEU A 116 -14.73 14.05 -4.32
CA LEU A 116 -16.04 14.62 -4.00
C LEU A 116 -16.82 15.00 -5.25
N SER A 117 -16.16 15.51 -6.28
CA SER A 117 -16.81 15.84 -7.56
C SER A 117 -17.38 14.61 -8.28
N LEU A 118 -16.84 13.40 -7.99
CA LEU A 118 -17.26 12.14 -8.58
C LEU A 118 -18.59 11.62 -8.04
N LEU A 119 -18.99 12.04 -6.84
CA LEU A 119 -20.12 11.47 -6.14
C LEU A 119 -21.25 12.48 -6.10
N SER A 120 -22.16 12.35 -7.07
CA SER A 120 -23.35 13.17 -7.22
C SER A 120 -24.23 13.26 -5.97
N ASP A 121 -24.13 12.28 -5.06
CA ASP A 121 -24.91 12.20 -3.82
C ASP A 121 -24.13 12.54 -2.54
N ILE A 122 -22.82 12.83 -2.61
CA ILE A 122 -22.06 13.18 -1.41
C ILE A 122 -22.15 14.67 -1.13
N ARG A 123 -22.86 14.99 -0.05
CA ARG A 123 -23.11 16.37 0.39
C ARG A 123 -22.12 16.87 1.45
N ASN A 124 -21.14 16.07 1.90
CA ASN A 124 -20.30 16.46 3.05
C ASN A 124 -18.82 16.03 2.95
N PRO A 125 -17.91 16.95 2.53
CA PRO A 125 -16.44 16.77 2.52
C PRO A 125 -15.86 16.35 3.88
N THR A 126 -16.42 16.88 4.97
CA THR A 126 -15.95 16.64 6.33
C THR A 126 -16.05 15.17 6.71
N ASN A 127 -17.09 14.48 6.23
CA ASN A 127 -17.28 13.06 6.51
C ASN A 127 -16.26 12.18 5.79
N LEU A 128 -15.88 12.54 4.56
CA LEU A 128 -14.85 11.82 3.81
C LEU A 128 -13.48 12.02 4.48
N PHE A 129 -13.12 13.25 4.83
CA PHE A 129 -11.88 13.53 5.54
C PHE A 129 -11.81 12.78 6.89
N LYS A 130 -12.91 12.77 7.64
CA LYS A 130 -13.01 12.02 8.89
C LYS A 130 -12.82 10.52 8.68
N LEU A 131 -13.35 9.95 7.59
CA LEU A 131 -13.14 8.54 7.26
C LEU A 131 -11.66 8.28 6.90
N ILE A 132 -11.05 9.10 6.04
CA ILE A 132 -9.63 8.98 5.65
C ILE A 132 -8.73 9.00 6.90
N LYS A 133 -8.95 9.96 7.83
CA LYS A 133 -8.23 10.02 9.10
C LYS A 133 -8.45 8.80 9.99
N LEU A 134 -9.65 8.23 10.01
CA LEU A 134 -9.92 7.00 10.77
C LEU A 134 -9.22 5.77 10.15
N LEU A 135 -9.12 5.72 8.82
CA LEU A 135 -8.43 4.64 8.12
C LEU A 135 -6.92 4.73 8.30
N SER A 136 -6.34 5.93 8.29
CA SER A 136 -4.88 6.10 8.39
C SER A 136 -4.32 5.57 9.72
N VAL A 137 -5.02 5.81 10.83
CA VAL A 137 -4.64 5.26 12.15
C VAL A 137 -5.02 3.78 12.34
N ARG A 138 -5.58 3.13 11.30
CA ARG A 138 -6.05 1.74 11.29
C ARG A 138 -5.37 0.90 10.19
N ILE A 139 -4.29 1.40 9.61
CA ILE A 139 -3.46 0.62 8.69
C ILE A 139 -3.09 -0.72 9.31
N GLY A 140 -3.18 -1.78 8.52
CA GLY A 140 -2.87 -3.14 8.95
C GLY A 140 -3.93 -3.80 9.83
N THR A 141 -5.00 -3.08 10.17
CA THR A 141 -6.10 -3.62 10.96
C THR A 141 -7.28 -4.02 10.09
N LYS A 142 -8.06 -4.99 10.58
CA LYS A 142 -9.28 -5.44 9.91
C LYS A 142 -10.31 -4.31 9.86
N LEU A 143 -10.89 -4.07 8.69
CA LEU A 143 -11.97 -3.12 8.52
C LEU A 143 -13.21 -3.55 9.30
N ASP A 144 -13.62 -2.70 10.25
CA ASP A 144 -14.88 -2.82 10.98
C ASP A 144 -15.84 -1.72 10.53
N ILE A 145 -16.72 -2.07 9.58
CA ILE A 145 -17.69 -1.13 9.02
C ILE A 145 -18.63 -0.58 10.11
N SER A 146 -19.03 -1.41 11.09
CA SER A 146 -19.91 -0.97 12.18
C SER A 146 -19.22 0.03 13.09
N LYS A 147 -17.90 -0.13 13.33
CA LYS A 147 -17.12 0.85 14.08
C LYS A 147 -16.94 2.14 13.29
N LEU A 148 -16.70 2.05 11.97
CA LEU A 148 -16.57 3.22 11.10
C LEU A 148 -17.87 4.02 11.01
N THR A 149 -19.03 3.37 10.87
CA THR A 149 -20.34 4.05 10.86
C THR A 149 -20.60 4.75 12.18
N SER A 150 -20.35 4.08 13.31
CA SER A 150 -20.51 4.66 14.64
C SER A 150 -19.63 5.89 14.87
N LEU A 151 -18.36 5.84 14.45
CA LEU A 151 -17.42 6.95 14.64
C LEU A 151 -17.67 8.11 13.68
N THR A 152 -18.08 7.83 12.44
CA THR A 152 -18.30 8.85 11.42
C THR A 152 -19.70 9.47 11.52
N GLY A 153 -20.69 8.74 12.02
CA GLY A 153 -22.11 9.10 11.95
C GLY A 153 -22.76 8.83 10.60
N MET A 154 -22.06 8.15 9.69
CA MET A 154 -22.55 7.82 8.35
C MET A 154 -23.32 6.50 8.34
N ALA A 155 -24.28 6.38 7.43
CA ALA A 155 -24.93 5.11 7.14
C ALA A 155 -23.93 4.08 6.58
N ARG A 156 -24.20 2.79 6.80
CA ARG A 156 -23.33 1.69 6.34
C ARG A 156 -23.00 1.76 4.86
N GLN A 157 -24.02 1.93 4.02
CA GLN A 157 -23.85 2.03 2.57
C GLN A 157 -22.95 3.20 2.17
N THR A 158 -23.04 4.33 2.88
CA THR A 158 -22.19 5.50 2.62
C THR A 158 -20.73 5.21 2.91
N VAL A 159 -20.43 4.54 4.04
CA VAL A 159 -19.06 4.12 4.37
C VAL A 159 -18.51 3.14 3.33
N GLU A 160 -19.31 2.15 2.93
CA GLU A 160 -18.91 1.16 1.91
C GLU A 160 -18.65 1.82 0.54
N ASN A 161 -19.50 2.77 0.13
CA ASN A 161 -19.29 3.54 -1.10
C ASN A 161 -18.03 4.41 -1.04
N TYR A 162 -17.71 4.98 0.12
CA TYR A 162 -16.48 5.78 0.26
C TYR A 162 -15.24 4.89 0.22
N LEU A 163 -15.27 3.71 0.84
CA LEU A 163 -14.17 2.76 0.75
C LEU A 163 -13.92 2.31 -0.69
N ASP A 164 -14.99 2.00 -1.43
CA ASP A 164 -14.91 1.65 -2.86
C ASP A 164 -14.36 2.81 -3.71
N LEU A 165 -14.78 4.05 -3.44
CA LEU A 165 -14.22 5.23 -4.07
C LEU A 165 -12.72 5.35 -3.82
N LEU A 166 -12.29 5.32 -2.55
CA LEU A 166 -10.90 5.53 -2.16
C LEU A 166 -9.97 4.43 -2.71
N GLU A 167 -10.48 3.21 -2.86
CA GLU A 167 -9.74 2.11 -3.50
C GLU A 167 -9.64 2.33 -5.03
N LYS A 168 -10.72 2.79 -5.69
CA LYS A 168 -10.72 3.10 -7.13
C LYS A 168 -9.99 4.40 -7.48
N SER A 169 -9.83 5.33 -6.55
CA SER A 169 -9.03 6.55 -6.70
C SER A 169 -7.56 6.34 -6.34
N TYR A 170 -7.16 5.11 -6.00
CA TYR A 170 -5.77 4.75 -5.67
C TYR A 170 -5.25 5.48 -4.43
N LEU A 171 -6.11 5.84 -3.49
CA LEU A 171 -5.69 6.35 -2.18
C LEU A 171 -5.38 5.22 -1.20
N ILE A 172 -6.23 4.19 -1.21
CA ILE A 172 -6.10 3.01 -0.35
C ILE A 172 -6.11 1.73 -1.17
N ARG A 173 -5.70 0.63 -0.55
CA ARG A 173 -5.90 -0.73 -1.05
C ARG A 173 -6.33 -1.62 0.10
N THR A 174 -7.23 -2.55 -0.20
CA THR A 174 -7.65 -3.58 0.75
C THR A 174 -7.04 -4.93 0.40
N ILE A 175 -6.57 -5.67 1.40
CA ILE A 175 -6.05 -7.04 1.21
C ILE A 175 -6.97 -8.07 1.89
N PRO A 176 -7.25 -9.21 1.23
CA PRO A 176 -8.10 -10.24 1.79
C PRO A 176 -7.36 -11.12 2.80
N VAL A 177 -8.12 -11.84 3.61
CA VAL A 177 -7.60 -12.98 4.37
C VAL A 177 -7.40 -14.17 3.44
N LEU A 178 -6.24 -14.82 3.52
CA LEU A 178 -5.98 -16.10 2.86
C LEU A 178 -6.65 -17.22 3.66
N ALA A 179 -7.55 -17.96 3.02
CA ALA A 179 -8.26 -19.07 3.63
C ALA A 179 -8.03 -20.36 2.81
N ASN A 180 -7.68 -21.45 3.51
CA ASN A 180 -7.46 -22.76 2.87
C ASN A 180 -8.76 -23.49 2.47
N SER A 181 -9.94 -22.99 2.87
CA SER A 181 -11.22 -23.49 2.40
C SER A 181 -12.26 -22.37 2.31
N PRO A 182 -13.17 -22.40 1.32
CA PRO A 182 -14.27 -21.43 1.21
C PRO A 182 -15.11 -21.33 2.49
N ASP A 183 -15.34 -22.47 3.18
CA ASP A 183 -16.21 -22.55 4.36
C ASP A 183 -15.53 -22.11 5.68
N ARG A 184 -14.21 -21.85 5.66
CA ARG A 184 -13.45 -21.31 6.81
C ARG A 184 -13.18 -19.82 6.66
N GLU A 185 -14.02 -19.13 5.88
CA GLU A 185 -14.19 -17.68 5.96
C GLU A 185 -14.66 -17.28 7.36
N ILE A 186 -13.73 -17.24 8.30
CA ILE A 186 -13.85 -16.38 9.45
C ILE A 186 -13.90 -14.98 8.85
N VAL A 187 -15.12 -14.45 8.68
CA VAL A 187 -15.52 -13.11 8.23
C VAL A 187 -14.48 -12.48 7.30
N LYS A 188 -14.77 -12.37 5.99
CA LYS A 188 -14.02 -11.69 4.89
C LYS A 188 -13.54 -10.25 5.18
N ALA A 189 -13.08 -9.98 6.39
CA ALA A 189 -12.65 -8.69 6.88
C ALA A 189 -11.33 -8.41 6.20
N LYS A 190 -11.34 -7.45 5.29
CA LYS A 190 -10.12 -7.02 4.63
C LYS A 190 -9.30 -6.16 5.57
N LYS A 191 -7.96 -6.22 5.47
CA LYS A 191 -7.10 -5.17 6.04
C LYS A 191 -7.00 -4.01 5.05
N VAL A 192 -6.76 -2.80 5.55
CA VAL A 192 -6.61 -1.59 4.74
C VAL A 192 -5.19 -1.04 4.84
N TYR A 193 -4.68 -0.56 3.71
CA TYR A 193 -3.38 0.10 3.58
C TYR A 193 -3.51 1.33 2.69
N PHE A 194 -2.65 2.33 2.90
CA PHE A 194 -2.57 3.51 2.04
C PHE A 194 -1.50 3.30 0.99
N LEU A 195 -1.80 3.70 -0.25
CA LEU A 195 -0.86 3.55 -1.37
C LEU A 195 0.30 4.56 -1.34
N ASP A 196 0.29 5.49 -0.38
CA ASP A 196 1.39 6.39 -0.10
C ASP A 196 1.54 6.65 1.42
N ASN A 197 2.76 6.53 1.92
CA ASN A 197 3.08 6.70 3.33
C ASN A 197 2.99 8.16 3.81
N GLY A 198 3.33 9.13 2.95
CA GLY A 198 3.23 10.56 3.25
C GLY A 198 1.78 10.98 3.43
N ILE A 199 0.91 10.56 2.52
CA ILE A 199 -0.53 10.79 2.61
C ILE A 199 -1.11 10.19 3.90
N ALA A 200 -0.76 8.93 4.21
CA ALA A 200 -1.21 8.28 5.44
C ALA A 200 -0.76 9.07 6.69
N SER A 201 0.51 9.47 6.72
CA SER A 201 1.13 10.22 7.81
C SER A 201 0.57 11.62 7.99
N LEU A 202 0.13 12.27 6.92
CA LEU A 202 -0.54 13.58 7.01
C LEU A 202 -2.00 13.45 7.46
N ALA A 203 -2.70 12.40 7.01
CA ALA A 203 -4.10 12.18 7.32
C ALA A 203 -4.35 11.90 8.82
N GLY A 204 -3.40 11.30 9.53
CA GLY A 204 -3.51 11.06 10.97
C GLY A 204 -2.18 10.77 11.64
N GLU A 205 -2.18 10.75 12.98
CA GLU A 205 -1.01 10.43 13.78
C GLU A 205 -0.80 8.91 13.82
N LEU A 206 0.06 8.40 12.94
CA LEU A 206 0.41 6.98 12.89
C LEU A 206 1.56 6.66 13.85
N GLY A 207 1.46 5.50 14.50
CA GLY A 207 2.60 4.90 15.19
C GLY A 207 3.70 4.49 14.20
N SER A 208 4.95 4.51 14.66
CA SER A 208 6.12 4.17 13.85
C SER A 208 6.02 2.79 13.19
N GLY A 209 5.57 1.78 13.96
CA GLY A 209 5.31 0.43 13.43
C GLY A 209 4.29 0.40 12.29
N SER A 210 3.17 1.14 12.39
CA SER A 210 2.14 1.19 11.34
C SER A 210 2.64 1.88 10.07
N LYS A 211 3.45 2.95 10.20
CA LYS A 211 4.11 3.57 9.04
C LYS A 211 5.04 2.58 8.35
N PHE A 212 5.84 1.85 9.13
CA PHE A 212 6.76 0.86 8.61
C PHE A 212 6.02 -0.29 7.91
N GLU A 213 4.97 -0.83 8.53
CA GLU A 213 4.12 -1.86 7.92
C GLU A 213 3.50 -1.38 6.59
N ASN A 214 3.00 -0.15 6.53
CA ASN A 214 2.48 0.44 5.30
C ASN A 214 3.56 0.56 4.20
N ALA A 215 4.78 0.94 4.58
CA ALA A 215 5.90 1.05 3.64
C ALA A 215 6.32 -0.32 3.08
N VAL A 216 6.28 -1.36 3.91
CA VAL A 216 6.50 -2.75 3.49
C VAL A 216 5.40 -3.21 2.54
N PHE A 217 4.13 -2.95 2.87
CA PHE A 217 3.00 -3.23 1.99
C PHE A 217 3.17 -2.58 0.60
N ASN A 218 3.49 -1.28 0.58
CA ASN A 218 3.67 -0.52 -0.65
C ASN A 218 4.78 -1.09 -1.54
N GLN A 219 5.81 -1.72 -0.97
CA GLN A 219 6.84 -2.42 -1.77
C GLN A 219 6.36 -3.80 -2.25
N LEU A 220 5.73 -4.60 -1.38
CA LEU A 220 5.29 -5.96 -1.70
C LEU A 220 4.20 -5.99 -2.78
N MET A 221 3.30 -5.01 -2.82
CA MET A 221 2.21 -4.98 -3.82
C MET A 221 2.71 -4.80 -5.27
N HIS A 222 3.96 -4.38 -5.48
CA HIS A 222 4.60 -4.33 -6.79
C HIS A 222 5.29 -5.64 -7.19
N ARG A 223 5.32 -6.64 -6.30
CA ARG A 223 5.92 -7.95 -6.54
C ARG A 223 4.88 -9.03 -6.84
N GLY A 224 3.62 -8.84 -6.42
CA GLY A 224 2.56 -9.83 -6.64
C GLY A 224 1.27 -9.52 -5.87
N GLU A 225 0.40 -10.52 -5.79
CA GLU A 225 -0.85 -10.44 -5.01
C GLU A 225 -0.55 -10.60 -3.52
N VAL A 226 -1.05 -9.66 -2.71
CA VAL A 226 -0.84 -9.64 -1.26
C VAL A 226 -2.14 -9.99 -0.53
N ALA A 227 -2.07 -10.95 0.37
CA ALA A 227 -3.11 -11.30 1.34
C ALA A 227 -2.52 -11.27 2.77
N TYR A 228 -3.34 -11.50 3.79
CA TYR A 228 -2.87 -11.75 5.16
C TYR A 228 -3.41 -13.08 5.67
N TYR A 229 -2.85 -13.64 6.74
CA TYR A 229 -3.38 -14.86 7.35
C TYR A 229 -3.63 -14.67 8.84
N GLN A 230 -4.73 -15.21 9.37
CA GLN A 230 -5.02 -15.12 10.81
C GLN A 230 -5.76 -16.35 11.31
N LEU A 231 -5.34 -16.87 12.45
CA LEU A 231 -6.02 -17.93 13.19
C LEU A 231 -7.10 -17.36 14.13
N LYS A 232 -8.06 -18.20 14.53
CA LYS A 232 -9.04 -17.86 15.59
C LYS A 232 -8.39 -17.47 16.92
N THR A 233 -7.16 -17.95 17.17
CA THR A 233 -6.38 -17.63 18.37
C THR A 233 -5.79 -16.23 18.35
N GLY A 234 -5.91 -15.50 17.24
CA GLY A 234 -5.37 -14.14 17.06
C GLY A 234 -3.99 -14.10 16.42
N ARG A 235 -3.23 -15.21 16.44
CA ARG A 235 -1.94 -15.31 15.72
C ARG A 235 -2.15 -15.02 14.23
N GLU A 236 -1.32 -14.14 13.67
CA GLU A 236 -1.41 -13.71 12.29
C GLU A 236 -0.07 -13.75 11.57
N ILE A 237 -0.13 -13.71 10.25
CA ILE A 237 0.97 -13.36 9.33
C ILE A 237 0.51 -12.07 8.66
N ASP A 238 1.32 -11.02 8.76
CA ASP A 238 0.99 -9.70 8.22
C ASP A 238 0.76 -9.74 6.71
N PHE A 239 1.67 -10.38 5.96
CA PHE A 239 1.58 -10.49 4.50
C PHE A 239 1.87 -11.90 4.00
N VAL A 240 1.09 -12.33 3.01
CA VAL A 240 1.33 -13.52 2.20
C VAL A 240 1.35 -13.09 0.74
N LEU A 241 2.50 -13.20 0.10
CA LEU A 241 2.73 -12.83 -1.30
C LEU A 241 2.56 -14.05 -2.21
N ASP A 242 1.68 -13.93 -3.21
CA ASP A 242 1.39 -14.94 -4.25
C ASP A 242 1.08 -16.35 -3.70
N GLN A 243 0.64 -16.45 -2.44
CA GLN A 243 0.46 -17.72 -1.72
C GLN A 243 1.75 -18.58 -1.66
N LYS A 244 2.92 -17.96 -1.78
CA LYS A 244 4.23 -18.63 -1.82
C LYS A 244 5.18 -18.19 -0.74
N GLN A 245 5.02 -16.97 -0.24
CA GLN A 245 5.95 -16.34 0.70
C GLN A 245 5.20 -15.64 1.82
N CYS A 246 5.58 -15.89 3.06
CA CYS A 246 5.00 -15.29 4.25
C CYS A 246 5.94 -14.25 4.86
N PHE A 247 5.41 -13.10 5.28
CA PHE A 247 6.17 -12.02 5.90
C PHE A 247 5.47 -11.56 7.18
N GLU A 248 6.25 -11.45 8.24
CA GLU A 248 5.88 -10.75 9.47
C GLU A 248 6.70 -9.46 9.56
N VAL A 249 6.07 -8.36 9.95
CA VAL A 249 6.70 -7.05 10.01
C VAL A 249 6.85 -6.59 11.46
N LYS A 250 8.06 -6.20 11.82
CA LYS A 250 8.41 -5.66 13.15
C LYS A 250 9.42 -4.55 13.00
N GLU A 251 9.33 -3.49 13.80
CA GLU A 251 10.40 -2.47 13.81
C GLU A 251 11.76 -3.09 14.13
N THR A 252 11.74 -4.09 15.03
CA THR A 252 12.90 -4.84 15.50
C THR A 252 12.55 -6.32 15.45
N ALA A 253 12.94 -7.01 14.38
CA ALA A 253 12.61 -8.43 14.17
C ALA A 253 13.48 -9.36 15.03
N THR A 254 12.91 -10.48 15.49
CA THR A 254 13.60 -11.46 16.32
C THR A 254 13.51 -12.88 15.76
N GLU A 255 14.35 -13.78 16.26
CA GLU A 255 14.29 -15.21 15.91
C GLU A 255 12.94 -15.85 16.33
N SER A 256 12.32 -15.36 17.40
CA SER A 256 11.00 -15.81 17.85
C SER A 256 9.92 -15.48 16.83
N ASP A 257 9.97 -14.28 16.25
CA ASP A 257 9.05 -13.85 15.20
C ASP A 257 9.19 -14.80 13.98
N LEU A 258 10.41 -15.11 13.57
CA LEU A 258 10.65 -16.00 12.43
C LEU A 258 10.13 -17.41 12.69
N LYS A 259 10.36 -17.96 13.89
CA LYS A 259 9.81 -19.28 14.30
C LYS A 259 8.28 -19.27 14.30
N ASN A 260 7.66 -18.19 14.79
CA ASN A 260 6.21 -18.05 14.85
C ASN A 260 5.59 -17.99 13.46
N THR A 261 6.15 -17.18 12.56
CA THR A 261 5.71 -17.05 11.16
C THR A 261 5.92 -18.34 10.39
N GLY A 262 7.08 -18.99 10.54
CA GLY A 262 7.34 -20.29 9.92
C GLY A 262 6.38 -21.38 10.41
N SER A 263 5.97 -21.36 11.69
CA SER A 263 4.93 -22.25 12.21
C SER A 263 3.57 -22.01 11.57
N LEU A 264 3.20 -20.76 11.29
CA LEU A 264 1.93 -20.43 10.63
C LEU A 264 1.97 -20.74 9.12
N ALA A 265 3.11 -20.47 8.46
CA ALA A 265 3.32 -20.78 7.04
C ALA A 265 3.16 -22.28 6.74
N LYS A 266 3.58 -23.15 7.66
CA LYS A 266 3.34 -24.61 7.57
C LYS A 266 1.85 -24.97 7.50
N ASN A 267 0.97 -24.24 8.19
CA ASN A 267 -0.47 -24.48 8.12
C ASN A 267 -1.06 -24.14 6.73
N LEU A 268 -0.35 -23.29 5.97
CA LEU A 268 -0.69 -22.90 4.60
C LEU A 268 0.03 -23.76 3.55
N ASN A 269 0.86 -24.73 3.95
CA ASN A 269 1.78 -25.46 3.06
C ASN A 269 2.76 -24.53 2.32
N ILE A 270 3.13 -23.40 2.94
CA ILE A 270 4.10 -22.45 2.41
C ILE A 270 5.46 -22.69 3.07
N GLY A 271 6.49 -22.93 2.24
CA GLY A 271 7.85 -23.24 2.70
C GLY A 271 8.72 -22.00 2.95
N GLU A 272 8.40 -20.87 2.33
CA GLU A 272 9.17 -19.63 2.47
C GLU A 272 8.51 -18.68 3.45
N SER A 273 9.21 -18.37 4.54
CA SER A 273 8.75 -17.43 5.57
C SER A 273 9.89 -16.52 6.01
N TYR A 274 9.60 -15.24 6.12
CA TYR A 274 10.55 -14.19 6.45
C TYR A 274 10.01 -13.29 7.54
N VAL A 275 10.92 -12.59 8.21
CA VAL A 275 10.61 -11.46 9.07
C VAL A 275 11.27 -10.21 8.50
N VAL A 276 10.54 -9.11 8.46
CA VAL A 276 11.00 -7.84 7.93
C VAL A 276 11.22 -6.87 9.09
N GLY A 277 12.44 -6.34 9.18
CA GLY A 277 12.90 -5.44 10.24
C GLY A 277 13.18 -4.04 9.73
N ARG A 278 12.88 -3.01 10.53
CA ARG A 278 13.32 -1.62 10.24
C ARG A 278 14.72 -1.35 10.78
N HIS A 279 14.98 -1.83 11.99
CA HIS A 279 16.24 -1.65 12.70
C HIS A 279 16.91 -3.00 12.96
N PRO A 280 18.24 -3.10 12.76
CA PRO A 280 18.97 -4.32 13.06
C PRO A 280 19.03 -4.59 14.55
N VAL A 281 19.08 -5.87 14.91
CA VAL A 281 19.29 -6.34 16.28
C VAL A 281 20.64 -7.06 16.34
N ARG A 282 21.45 -6.75 17.36
CA ARG A 282 22.81 -7.32 17.48
C ARG A 282 22.85 -8.86 17.51
N VAL A 283 21.76 -9.51 17.90
CA VAL A 283 21.70 -10.96 18.16
C VAL A 283 21.01 -11.74 17.05
N PHE A 284 20.47 -11.08 16.03
CA PHE A 284 19.69 -11.74 14.99
C PHE A 284 19.84 -11.03 13.63
N GLU A 285 20.47 -11.73 12.69
CA GLU A 285 20.69 -11.27 11.32
C GLU A 285 19.77 -11.98 10.30
N GLY A 286 18.93 -12.92 10.74
CA GLY A 286 18.03 -13.69 9.88
C GLY A 286 16.74 -12.96 9.48
N PHE A 287 16.83 -11.65 9.28
CA PHE A 287 15.71 -10.79 8.89
C PHE A 287 16.00 -10.06 7.56
N ILE A 288 14.96 -9.76 6.82
CA ILE A 288 15.03 -8.85 5.68
C ILE A 288 14.96 -7.42 6.22
N TRP A 289 15.95 -6.58 5.93
CA TRP A 289 15.78 -5.15 6.18
C TRP A 289 14.73 -4.59 5.19
N GLY A 290 13.73 -3.87 5.69
CA GLY A 290 12.59 -3.42 4.85
C GLY A 290 13.00 -2.58 3.64
N GLY A 291 14.14 -1.89 3.72
CA GLY A 291 14.72 -1.15 2.60
C GLY A 291 15.39 -2.01 1.54
N PHE A 292 15.36 -3.35 1.62
CA PHE A 292 15.79 -4.29 0.58
C PHE A 292 14.62 -4.94 -0.18
N LEU A 293 13.37 -4.51 0.07
CA LEU A 293 12.17 -5.10 -0.57
C LEU A 293 11.75 -4.44 -1.90
N TYR A 294 12.44 -3.38 -2.33
CA TYR A 294 12.13 -2.64 -3.56
C TYR A 294 12.30 -3.48 -4.83
#